data_AF-A0A7X1H7S0-F1
#
_entry.id   AF-A0A7X1H7S0-F1
#
_cell.length_a   1.000
_cell.length_b   1.000
_cell.length_c   1.000
_cell.angle_alpha   90.00
_cell.angle_beta   90.00
_cell.angle_gamma   90.00
#
_symmetry.space_group_name_H-M   'P 1'
#
loop_
_entity.id
_entity.type
_entity.pdbx_description
1 polymer ?
#
loop_
_entity_poly.entity_id
_entity_poly.type
_entity_poly.pdbx_seq_one_letter_code
_entity_poly.pdbx_strand_id
1 'polypeptide(L)'
;MRKNRNGTISGTLHSIQASIRFAFSLLSTFKEPWSPEKSESFMRQGIENRIKNFLDLCDSQIFANNKNPYQSLFDHAGYTREKLASKVRCQGLEATLSELAAEGVYLDIEEFKGKKPVIRPGLHMTVDASVFDIIKGPSLTLKSSGSRGPGRTRIGIHGLSLLASNIPLMPSLSGVSTPP
;
A
#
# COMPACT_ATOMS: atom_id res chain seq x y z
N MET A 1 15.53 16.78 -37.18
CA MET A 1 15.06 16.19 -35.91
C MET A 1 13.80 15.37 -36.17
N ARG A 2 13.91 14.03 -36.24
CA ARG A 2 12.81 13.12 -36.60
C ARG A 2 12.32 12.43 -35.32
N LYS A 3 11.18 12.85 -34.78
CA LYS A 3 10.60 12.29 -33.55
C LYS A 3 10.11 10.85 -33.85
N ASN A 4 10.65 9.89 -33.11
CA ASN A 4 10.37 8.45 -33.25
C ASN A 4 8.89 8.16 -32.94
N ARG A 5 8.07 7.87 -33.97
CA ARG A 5 6.62 7.62 -33.88
C ARG A 5 6.26 6.24 -33.30
N ASN A 6 7.21 5.31 -33.23
CA ASN A 6 6.95 3.91 -32.85
C ASN A 6 6.90 3.69 -31.33
N GLY A 7 7.51 4.56 -30.52
CA GLY A 7 7.48 4.46 -29.05
C GLY A 7 6.16 4.95 -28.43
N THR A 8 5.40 5.79 -29.13
CA THR A 8 4.15 6.37 -28.63
C THR A 8 2.98 5.38 -28.72
N ILE A 9 2.94 4.57 -29.79
CA ILE A 9 1.86 3.61 -30.05
C ILE A 9 1.88 2.46 -29.03
N SER A 10 3.07 1.94 -28.71
CA SER A 10 3.25 0.89 -27.69
C SER A 10 2.85 1.39 -26.28
N GLY A 11 3.19 2.63 -25.93
CA GLY A 11 2.77 3.25 -24.67
C GLY A 11 1.25 3.45 -24.55
N THR A 12 0.59 3.86 -25.64
CA THR A 12 -0.88 4.03 -25.66
C THR A 12 -1.65 2.72 -25.62
N LEU A 13 -1.18 1.68 -26.32
CA LEU A 13 -1.80 0.34 -26.29
C LEU A 13 -1.72 -0.28 -24.89
N HIS A 14 -0.58 -0.14 -24.20
CA HIS A 14 -0.41 -0.61 -22.84
C HIS A 14 -1.36 0.11 -21.87
N SER A 15 -1.56 1.42 -22.03
CA SER A 15 -2.53 2.16 -21.21
C SER A 15 -3.98 1.74 -21.45
N ILE A 16 -4.37 1.49 -22.71
CA ILE A 16 -5.74 1.08 -23.06
C ILE A 16 -6.03 -0.32 -22.54
N GLN A 17 -5.09 -1.26 -22.71
CA GLN A 17 -5.24 -2.62 -22.22
C GLN A 17 -5.33 -2.67 -20.68
N ALA A 18 -4.52 -1.86 -19.98
CA ALA A 18 -4.60 -1.73 -18.53
C ALA A 18 -5.94 -1.14 -18.08
N SER A 19 -6.45 -0.11 -18.77
CA SER A 19 -7.76 0.49 -18.50
C SER A 19 -8.92 -0.48 -18.75
N ILE A 20 -8.88 -1.25 -19.84
CA ILE A 20 -9.89 -2.27 -20.15
C ILE A 20 -9.90 -3.38 -19.10
N ARG A 21 -8.71 -3.90 -18.72
CA ARG A 21 -8.60 -4.88 -17.64
C ARG A 21 -9.11 -4.33 -16.31
N PHE A 22 -8.81 -3.07 -16.00
CA PHE A 22 -9.34 -2.42 -14.79
C PHE A 22 -10.86 -2.32 -14.84
N ALA A 23 -11.44 -1.90 -15.96
CA ALA A 23 -12.89 -1.81 -16.13
C ALA A 23 -13.57 -3.19 -16.00
N PHE A 24 -12.99 -4.24 -16.57
CA PHE A 24 -13.52 -5.60 -16.42
C PHE A 24 -13.37 -6.12 -14.99
N SER A 25 -12.23 -5.89 -14.34
CA SER A 25 -12.03 -6.26 -12.93
C SER A 25 -13.02 -5.50 -12.05
N LEU A 26 -13.19 -4.20 -12.28
CA LEU A 26 -14.18 -3.36 -11.58
C LEU A 26 -15.59 -3.92 -11.76
N LEU A 27 -16.02 -4.17 -13.00
CA LEU A 27 -17.33 -4.75 -13.29
C LEU A 27 -17.50 -6.11 -12.60
N SER A 28 -16.49 -6.98 -12.62
CA SER A 28 -16.57 -8.28 -11.96
C SER A 28 -16.66 -8.16 -10.44
N THR A 29 -15.91 -7.24 -9.83
CA THR A 29 -15.85 -7.06 -8.37
C THR A 29 -17.11 -6.39 -7.82
N PHE A 30 -17.72 -5.48 -8.58
CA PHE A 30 -18.92 -4.73 -8.18
C PHE A 30 -20.23 -5.28 -8.76
N LYS A 31 -20.21 -6.44 -9.42
CA LYS A 31 -21.41 -7.15 -9.89
C LYS A 31 -22.36 -7.51 -8.75
N GLU A 32 -21.80 -7.80 -7.57
CA GLU A 32 -22.56 -7.99 -6.34
C GLU A 32 -22.39 -6.75 -5.46
N PRO A 33 -23.47 -6.04 -5.10
CA PRO A 33 -23.38 -4.91 -4.20
C PRO A 33 -22.84 -5.33 -2.83
N TRP A 34 -22.11 -4.45 -2.16
CA TRP A 34 -21.64 -4.68 -0.80
C TRP A 34 -22.83 -4.65 0.17
N SER A 35 -23.11 -5.78 0.81
CA SER A 35 -24.03 -5.82 1.95
C SER A 35 -23.28 -5.45 3.25
N PRO A 36 -23.98 -5.04 4.31
CA PRO A 36 -23.38 -4.83 5.64
C PRO A 36 -22.63 -6.07 6.14
N GLU A 37 -23.19 -7.27 5.98
CA GLU A 37 -22.61 -8.53 6.45
C GLU A 37 -21.35 -8.92 5.66
N LYS A 38 -21.39 -8.73 4.32
CA LYS A 38 -20.23 -8.94 3.45
C LYS A 38 -19.11 -7.95 3.78
N SER A 39 -19.46 -6.72 4.16
CA SER A 39 -18.50 -5.69 4.56
C SER A 39 -17.88 -6.00 5.92
N GLU A 40 -18.68 -6.40 6.91
CA GLU A 40 -18.18 -6.77 8.24
C GLU A 40 -17.26 -7.98 8.15
N SER A 41 -17.67 -9.04 7.46
CA SER A 41 -16.85 -10.24 7.26
C SER A 41 -15.53 -9.94 6.55
N PHE A 42 -15.55 -9.09 5.51
CA PHE A 42 -14.33 -8.64 4.82
C PHE A 42 -13.38 -7.88 5.76
N MET A 43 -13.89 -6.93 6.54
CA MET A 43 -13.09 -6.15 7.49
C MET A 43 -12.53 -7.05 8.61
N ARG A 44 -13.37 -7.94 9.15
CA ARG A 44 -12.99 -8.92 10.17
C ARG A 44 -11.86 -9.82 9.69
N GLN A 45 -11.99 -10.39 8.49
CA GLN A 45 -10.94 -11.20 7.87
C GLN A 45 -9.65 -10.40 7.68
N GLY A 46 -9.73 -9.11 7.34
CA GLY A 46 -8.55 -8.24 7.24
C GLY A 46 -7.80 -8.10 8.57
N ILE A 47 -8.53 -7.93 9.67
CA ILE A 47 -7.98 -7.83 11.03
C ILE A 47 -7.41 -9.17 11.51
N GLU A 48 -8.12 -10.27 11.24
CA GLU A 48 -7.68 -11.63 11.58
C GLU A 48 -6.39 -11.99 10.84
N ASN A 49 -6.29 -11.62 9.57
CA ASN A 49 -5.12 -11.90 8.74
C ASN A 49 -4.02 -10.82 8.82
N ARG A 50 -4.12 -9.82 9.71
CA ARG A 50 -3.22 -8.66 9.71
C ARG A 50 -1.75 -9.03 9.83
N ILE A 51 -1.41 -10.01 10.67
CA ILE A 51 -0.04 -10.50 10.85
C ILE A 51 0.46 -11.14 9.55
N LYS A 52 -0.35 -12.02 8.94
CA LYS A 52 -0.01 -12.67 7.68
C LYS A 52 0.19 -11.62 6.57
N ASN A 53 -0.75 -10.69 6.43
CA ASN A 53 -0.72 -9.64 5.42
C ASN A 53 0.51 -8.73 5.59
N PHE A 54 0.87 -8.39 6.83
CA PHE A 54 2.08 -7.64 7.14
C PHE A 54 3.35 -8.38 6.71
N LEU A 55 3.48 -9.66 7.09
CA LEU A 55 4.65 -10.47 6.74
C LEU A 55 4.76 -10.68 5.22
N ASP A 56 3.65 -10.97 4.54
CA ASP A 56 3.62 -11.11 3.07
C ASP A 56 4.04 -9.79 2.37
N LEU A 57 3.66 -8.64 2.93
CA LEU A 57 4.09 -7.33 2.43
C LEU A 57 5.59 -7.12 2.64
N CYS A 58 6.12 -7.40 3.84
CA CYS A 58 7.55 -7.29 4.11
C CYS A 58 8.36 -8.23 3.20
N ASP A 59 7.91 -9.47 3.04
CA ASP A 59 8.57 -10.45 2.17
C ASP A 59 8.60 -9.98 0.72
N SER A 60 7.46 -9.55 0.19
CA SER A 60 7.35 -9.20 -1.23
C SER A 60 7.92 -7.82 -1.60
N GLN A 61 7.95 -6.87 -0.66
CA GLN A 61 8.32 -5.48 -0.95
C GLN A 61 9.64 -5.03 -0.32
N ILE A 62 10.03 -5.63 0.79
CA ILE A 62 11.22 -5.21 1.56
C ILE A 62 12.32 -6.24 1.35
N PHE A 63 12.10 -7.50 1.76
CA PHE A 63 13.14 -8.53 1.69
C PHE A 63 13.43 -9.02 0.27
N ALA A 64 12.44 -9.00 -0.63
CA ALA A 64 12.64 -9.34 -2.04
C ALA A 64 13.21 -8.18 -2.89
N ASN A 65 13.26 -6.95 -2.37
CA ASN A 65 13.68 -5.77 -3.12
C ASN A 65 14.70 -4.93 -2.35
N ASN A 66 15.98 -5.14 -2.66
CA ASN A 66 17.10 -4.41 -2.05
C ASN A 66 17.13 -2.90 -2.32
N LYS A 67 16.23 -2.37 -3.16
CA LYS A 67 16.09 -0.92 -3.40
C LYS A 67 15.11 -0.26 -2.43
N ASN A 68 14.31 -1.03 -1.71
CA ASN A 68 13.36 -0.47 -0.76
C ASN A 68 14.11 0.12 0.45
N PRO A 69 13.92 1.40 0.80
CA PRO A 69 14.66 2.01 1.90
C PRO A 69 14.40 1.34 3.26
N TYR A 70 13.25 0.68 3.44
CA TYR A 70 13.00 -0.10 4.63
C TYR A 70 14.01 -1.25 4.78
N GLN A 71 14.52 -1.84 3.69
CA GLN A 71 15.52 -2.90 3.77
C GLN A 71 16.78 -2.42 4.51
N SER A 72 17.28 -1.23 4.18
CA SER A 72 18.44 -0.64 4.86
C SER A 72 18.14 -0.28 6.32
N LEU A 73 16.90 0.12 6.64
CA LEU A 73 16.46 0.37 8.01
C LEU A 73 16.38 -0.92 8.84
N PHE A 74 15.83 -1.99 8.28
CA PHE A 74 15.77 -3.30 8.93
C PHE A 74 17.17 -3.86 9.17
N ASP A 75 18.06 -3.78 8.17
CA ASP A 75 19.47 -4.21 8.31
C ASP A 75 20.18 -3.41 9.39
N HIS A 76 19.98 -2.09 9.43
CA HIS A 76 20.57 -1.21 10.44
C HIS A 76 20.10 -1.53 11.87
N ALA A 77 18.82 -1.88 12.04
CA ALA A 77 18.26 -2.35 13.30
C ALA A 77 18.56 -3.85 13.58
N GLY A 78 19.31 -4.53 12.69
CA GLY A 78 19.68 -5.93 12.86
C GLY A 78 18.49 -6.89 12.83
N TYR A 79 17.52 -6.64 11.95
CA TYR A 79 16.35 -7.50 11.74
C TYR A 79 16.49 -8.33 10.47
N THR A 80 16.48 -9.65 10.63
CA THR A 80 16.25 -10.58 9.52
C THR A 80 14.75 -10.85 9.35
N ARG A 81 14.39 -11.44 8.21
CA ARG A 81 13.04 -11.94 7.94
C ARG A 81 12.54 -12.87 9.05
N GLU A 82 13.39 -13.81 9.48
CA GLU A 82 13.07 -14.81 10.49
C GLU A 82 12.89 -14.15 11.87
N LYS A 83 13.76 -13.20 12.22
CA LYS A 83 13.65 -12.44 13.47
C LYS A 83 12.35 -11.63 13.52
N LEU A 84 12.00 -10.94 12.42
CA LEU A 84 10.75 -10.19 12.33
C LEU A 84 9.52 -11.10 12.47
N ALA A 85 9.49 -12.21 11.71
CA ALA A 85 8.38 -13.16 11.76
C ALA A 85 8.22 -13.78 13.16
N SER A 86 9.33 -14.08 13.82
CA SER A 86 9.32 -14.64 15.18
C SER A 86 8.78 -13.62 16.19
N LYS A 87 9.27 -12.37 16.15
CA LYS A 87 8.79 -11.30 17.03
C LYS A 87 7.30 -11.05 16.86
N VAL A 88 6.81 -10.83 15.64
CA VAL A 88 5.39 -10.55 15.40
C VAL A 88 4.50 -11.69 15.91
N ARG A 89 4.93 -12.95 15.78
CA ARG A 89 4.18 -14.12 16.31
C ARG A 89 4.21 -14.22 17.83
N CYS A 90 5.31 -13.83 18.47
CA CYS A 90 5.48 -13.94 19.92
C CYS A 90 4.81 -12.80 20.71
N GLN A 91 5.00 -11.55 20.29
CA GLN A 91 4.55 -10.36 21.04
C GLN A 91 3.45 -9.55 20.34
N GLY A 92 3.03 -9.97 19.14
CA GLY A 92 2.03 -9.28 18.34
C GLY A 92 2.62 -8.21 17.41
N LEU A 93 1.79 -7.75 16.48
CA LEU A 93 2.18 -6.79 15.44
C LEU A 93 2.44 -5.41 16.02
N GLU A 94 1.54 -4.92 16.89
CA GLU A 94 1.54 -3.55 17.40
C GLU A 94 2.76 -3.28 18.30
N ALA A 95 3.08 -4.22 19.19
CA ALA A 95 4.29 -4.16 20.02
C ALA A 95 5.56 -4.19 19.15
N THR A 96 5.59 -5.04 18.12
CA THR A 96 6.73 -5.14 17.20
C THR A 96 6.91 -3.87 16.37
N LEU A 97 5.83 -3.25 15.88
CA LEU A 97 5.92 -1.97 15.16
C LEU A 97 6.41 -0.83 16.06
N SER A 98 6.00 -0.82 17.34
CA SER A 98 6.45 0.18 18.31
C SER A 98 7.95 0.05 18.60
N GLU A 99 8.44 -1.19 18.74
CA GLU A 99 9.87 -1.49 18.92
C GLU A 99 10.67 -1.11 17.68
N LEU A 100 10.23 -1.51 16.48
CA LEU A 100 10.86 -1.13 15.21
C LEU A 100 10.96 0.40 15.07
N ALA A 101 9.91 1.13 15.42
CA ALA A 101 9.92 2.59 15.38
C ALA A 101 10.94 3.18 16.38
N ALA A 102 11.02 2.64 17.59
CA ALA A 102 12.00 3.05 18.60
C ALA A 102 13.45 2.76 18.15
N GLU A 103 13.67 1.70 17.38
CA GLU A 103 14.94 1.36 16.75
C GLU A 103 15.23 2.17 15.47
N GLY A 104 14.35 3.11 15.11
CA GLY A 104 14.54 4.02 13.98
C GLY A 104 14.05 3.49 12.64
N VAL A 105 13.35 2.35 12.60
CA VAL A 105 12.74 1.75 11.41
C VAL A 105 11.43 2.45 11.06
N TYR A 106 11.53 3.71 10.66
CA TYR A 106 10.43 4.51 10.14
C TYR A 106 10.96 5.60 9.22
N LEU A 107 10.07 6.14 8.39
CA LEU A 107 10.31 7.32 7.56
C LEU A 107 9.34 8.42 7.97
N ASP A 108 9.87 9.62 8.22
CA ASP A 108 9.05 10.83 8.29
C ASP A 108 8.45 11.14 6.90
N ILE A 109 7.39 11.95 6.85
CA ILE A 109 6.74 12.35 5.60
C ILE A 109 7.69 13.07 4.62
N GLU A 110 8.67 13.83 5.11
CA GLU A 110 9.67 14.50 4.26
C GLU A 110 10.76 13.54 3.79
N GLU A 111 11.15 12.58 4.63
CA GLU A 111 12.06 11.48 4.29
C GLU A 111 11.41 10.58 3.22
N PHE A 112 10.16 10.17 3.41
CA PHE A 112 9.37 9.38 2.47
C PHE A 112 9.25 10.06 1.09
N LYS A 113 9.12 11.38 1.06
CA LYS A 113 9.05 12.17 -0.18
C LYS A 113 10.42 12.40 -0.84
N GLY A 114 11.51 11.96 -0.22
CA GLY A 114 12.87 12.22 -0.70
C GLY A 114 13.31 13.68 -0.56
N LYS A 115 12.62 14.48 0.25
CA LYS A 115 12.95 15.91 0.47
C LYS A 115 14.01 16.09 1.54
N LYS A 116 14.08 15.15 2.48
CA LYS A 116 15.05 15.12 3.57
C LYS A 116 15.78 13.77 3.53
N PRO A 117 17.11 13.74 3.73
CA PRO A 117 17.82 12.48 3.90
C PRO A 117 17.40 11.81 5.22
N VAL A 118 17.43 10.48 5.24
CA VAL A 118 17.27 9.68 6.45
C VAL A 118 18.63 9.66 7.15
N ILE A 119 18.64 10.12 8.40
CA ILE A 119 19.83 10.16 9.24
C ILE A 119 19.53 9.46 10.55
N ARG A 120 20.27 8.39 10.84
CA ARG A 120 20.32 7.66 12.12
C ARG A 120 21.80 7.43 12.48
N PRO A 121 22.16 7.16 13.75
CA PRO A 121 23.55 6.91 14.11
C PRO A 121 24.16 5.74 13.32
N GLY A 122 25.06 6.03 12.36
CA GLY A 122 25.66 5.00 11.50
C GLY A 122 24.87 4.68 10.22
N LEU A 123 23.79 5.40 9.92
CA LEU A 123 23.04 5.29 8.67
C LEU A 123 22.72 6.66 8.09
N HIS A 124 23.12 6.87 6.83
CA HIS A 124 22.76 8.06 6.07
C HIS A 124 22.37 7.65 4.65
N MET A 125 21.13 7.93 4.26
CA MET A 125 20.63 7.60 2.93
C MET A 125 19.62 8.62 2.41
N THR A 126 19.47 8.70 1.08
CA THR A 126 18.39 9.44 0.44
C THR A 126 17.35 8.46 -0.08
N VAL A 127 16.07 8.83 0.05
CA VAL A 127 14.95 8.01 -0.41
C VAL A 127 14.45 8.52 -1.75
N ASP A 128 14.32 7.63 -2.72
CA ASP A 128 13.58 7.89 -3.95
C ASP A 128 12.12 7.48 -3.76
N ALA A 129 11.20 8.44 -3.69
CA ALA A 129 9.78 8.18 -3.48
C ALA A 129 9.14 7.26 -4.54
N SER A 130 9.73 7.14 -5.73
CA SER A 130 9.22 6.26 -6.80
C SER A 130 9.28 4.78 -6.42
N VAL A 131 10.13 4.40 -5.46
CA VAL A 131 10.23 3.02 -4.95
C VAL A 131 8.94 2.52 -4.30
N PHE A 132 8.10 3.44 -3.83
CA PHE A 132 6.82 3.11 -3.19
C PHE A 132 5.67 2.93 -4.18
N ASP A 133 5.90 3.11 -5.48
CA ASP A 133 4.89 2.89 -6.51
C ASP A 133 4.73 1.39 -6.86
N ILE A 134 4.33 0.60 -5.87
CA ILE A 134 4.37 -0.88 -5.88
C ILE A 134 3.13 -1.55 -6.48
N ILE A 135 2.14 -0.79 -6.96
CA ILE A 135 0.89 -1.37 -7.48
C ILE A 135 1.17 -2.13 -8.78
N LYS A 136 1.00 -3.45 -8.71
CA LYS A 136 1.06 -4.38 -9.83
C LYS A 136 -0.36 -4.64 -10.35
N GLY A 137 -0.55 -4.59 -11.66
CA GLY A 137 -1.83 -4.88 -12.31
C GLY A 137 -2.71 -3.64 -12.59
N PRO A 138 -3.97 -3.85 -13.00
CA PRO A 138 -4.86 -2.77 -13.41
C PRO A 138 -5.14 -1.81 -12.25
N SER A 139 -4.92 -0.52 -12.48
CA SER A 139 -5.07 0.52 -11.46
C SER A 139 -5.57 1.82 -12.07
N LEU A 140 -6.26 2.62 -11.26
CA LEU A 140 -6.66 3.97 -11.61
C LEU A 140 -5.69 4.96 -10.96
N THR A 141 -5.15 5.89 -11.75
CA THR A 141 -4.40 7.01 -11.18
C THR A 141 -5.39 8.06 -10.68
N LEU A 142 -5.53 8.16 -9.37
CA LEU A 142 -6.29 9.22 -8.72
C LEU A 142 -5.41 10.45 -8.54
N LYS A 143 -5.96 11.61 -8.87
CA LYS A 143 -5.37 12.89 -8.52
C LYS A 143 -5.94 13.31 -7.17
N SER A 144 -5.15 13.18 -6.10
CA SER A 144 -5.57 13.73 -4.81
C SER A 144 -5.35 15.25 -4.81
N SER A 145 -6.29 16.02 -4.26
CA SER A 145 -6.19 17.49 -4.15
C SER A 145 -5.26 17.95 -3.02
N GLY A 146 -4.43 17.05 -2.47
CA GLY A 146 -3.53 17.35 -1.37
C GLY A 146 -2.44 18.34 -1.77
N SER A 147 -2.18 19.35 -0.94
CA SER A 147 -1.40 20.54 -1.29
C SER A 147 0.13 20.35 -1.38
N ARG A 148 0.68 19.16 -1.07
CA ARG A 148 2.14 19.00 -0.84
C ARG A 148 2.74 17.64 -1.25
N GLY A 149 2.38 17.08 -2.41
CA GLY A 149 3.00 15.84 -2.93
C GLY A 149 2.83 15.66 -4.45
N PRO A 150 3.57 14.74 -5.10
CA PRO A 150 3.27 14.36 -6.48
C PRO A 150 1.84 13.84 -6.53
N GLY A 151 0.93 14.64 -7.10
CA GLY A 151 -0.52 14.48 -6.95
C GLY A 151 -1.11 13.31 -7.74
N ARG A 152 -0.47 12.15 -7.74
CA ARG A 152 -0.92 10.94 -8.43
C ARG A 152 -0.73 9.74 -7.50
N THR A 153 -1.83 9.23 -6.98
CA THR A 153 -1.87 7.98 -6.22
C THR A 153 -2.56 6.94 -7.08
N ARG A 154 -1.92 5.80 -7.32
CA ARG A 154 -2.59 4.68 -7.99
C ARG A 154 -3.46 3.94 -6.96
N ILE A 155 -4.65 3.51 -7.37
CA ILE A 155 -5.50 2.61 -6.60
C ILE A 155 -5.79 1.35 -7.43
N GLY A 156 -5.49 0.19 -6.86
CA GLY A 156 -5.85 -1.10 -7.43
C GLY A 156 -7.23 -1.56 -6.96
N ILE A 157 -7.72 -2.67 -7.52
CA ILE A 157 -9.03 -3.24 -7.18
C ILE A 157 -9.16 -3.55 -5.70
N HIS A 158 -8.14 -4.11 -5.05
CA HIS A 158 -8.18 -4.42 -3.61
C HIS A 158 -8.36 -3.16 -2.75
N GLY A 159 -7.63 -2.08 -3.06
CA GLY A 159 -7.79 -0.80 -2.36
C GLY A 159 -9.19 -0.20 -2.57
N LEU A 160 -9.75 -0.36 -3.77
CA LEU A 160 -11.10 0.09 -4.07
C LEU A 160 -12.17 -0.74 -3.32
N SER A 161 -11.99 -2.05 -3.20
CA SER A 161 -12.84 -2.92 -2.38
C SER A 161 -12.84 -2.52 -0.91
N LEU A 162 -11.67 -2.19 -0.34
CA LEU A 162 -11.55 -1.70 1.04
C LEU A 162 -12.28 -0.37 1.25
N LEU A 163 -12.19 0.56 0.29
CA LEU A 163 -12.94 1.81 0.37
C LEU A 163 -14.46 1.57 0.26
N ALA A 164 -14.87 0.66 -0.63
CA ALA A 164 -16.27 0.34 -0.86
C ALA A 164 -16.92 -0.38 0.33
N SER A 165 -16.19 -1.26 1.04
CA SER A 165 -16.71 -1.97 2.22
C SER A 165 -17.06 -1.03 3.38
N ASN A 166 -16.54 0.20 3.40
CA ASN A 166 -16.91 1.16 4.44
C ASN A 166 -18.30 1.77 4.23
N ILE A 167 -18.81 1.83 3.00
CA ILE A 167 -20.06 2.54 2.67
C ILE A 167 -21.27 1.91 3.39
N PRO A 168 -21.48 0.58 3.37
CA PRO A 168 -22.62 -0.03 4.06
C PRO A 168 -22.51 -0.01 5.59
N LEU A 169 -21.31 0.23 6.14
CA LEU A 169 -21.05 0.30 7.58
C LEU A 169 -21.18 1.72 8.14
N MET A 170 -21.30 2.75 7.30
CA MET A 170 -21.44 4.15 7.74
C MET A 170 -22.66 4.41 8.66
N PRO A 171 -23.85 3.80 8.45
CA PRO A 171 -24.99 3.99 9.35
C PRO A 171 -24.72 3.48 10.78
N SER A 172 -24.07 2.31 10.90
CA SER A 172 -23.75 1.73 12.21
C SER A 172 -22.61 2.46 12.93
N LEU A 173 -21.65 3.05 12.19
CA LEU A 173 -20.56 3.85 12.75
C LEU A 173 -20.99 5.26 13.19
N SER A 174 -22.05 5.80 12.61
CA SER A 174 -22.59 7.13 12.95
C SER A 174 -23.68 7.11 14.03
N GLY A 175 -24.05 5.92 14.52
CA GLY A 175 -25.16 5.75 15.47
C GLY A 175 -26.55 6.04 14.88
N VAL A 176 -26.66 6.16 13.56
CA VAL A 176 -27.92 6.42 12.88
C VAL A 176 -28.53 5.08 12.47
N SER A 177 -29.53 4.64 13.24
CA SER A 177 -30.39 3.51 12.90
C SER A 177 -30.98 3.71 11.51
N THR A 178 -30.72 2.78 10.58
CA THR A 178 -31.42 2.73 9.29
C THR A 178 -32.90 2.42 9.53
N PRO A 179 -33.85 3.23 9.04
CA PRO A 179 -35.27 2.86 9.10
C PRO A 179 -35.55 1.66 8.18
N PRO A 180 -36.62 0.89 8.47
CA PRO A 180 -36.96 -0.35 7.75
C PRO A 180 -37.32 -0.14 6.27
#